data_AF-A0A8J3Y6T8-F1
#
_entry.id   AF-A0A8J3Y6T8-F1
#
_cell.length_a   1.000
_cell.length_b   1.000
_cell.length_c   1.000
_cell.angle_alpha   90.00
_cell.angle_beta   90.00
_cell.angle_gamma   90.00
#
_symmetry.space_group_name_H-M   'P 1'
#
loop_
_entity.id
_entity.type
_entity.pdbx_description
1 polymer ?
#
loop_
_entity_poly.entity_id
_entity_poly.type
_entity_poly.pdbx_seq_one_letter_code
_entity_poly.pdbx_strand_id
1 'polypeptide(L)'
;MQAASLETRGKVQYLEVDGPQTREQAATYLATLVNSRCDLILSVGDAANGAVVAAAPTYTNVRFVLVGTGARRDNVSVVEEQEPAAISRTVEALVAEALKG
;
A
#
# COMPACT_ATOMS: atom_id res chain seq x y z
N MET A 1 -1.76 -10.33 0.87
CA MET A 1 -2.51 -9.70 1.98
C MET A 1 -3.29 -10.70 2.83
N GLN A 2 -4.20 -11.53 2.26
CA GLN A 2 -4.98 -12.49 3.06
C GLN A 2 -4.13 -13.52 3.81
N ALA A 3 -3.09 -14.08 3.18
CA ALA A 3 -2.17 -15.02 3.83
C ALA A 3 -1.51 -14.41 5.08
N ALA A 4 -0.91 -13.22 4.93
CA ALA A 4 -0.28 -12.51 6.04
C ALA A 4 -1.26 -12.19 7.19
N SER A 5 -2.53 -11.87 6.90
CA SER A 5 -3.56 -11.65 7.93
C SER A 5 -3.82 -12.88 8.79
N LEU A 6 -3.89 -14.07 8.15
CA LEU A 6 -4.12 -15.33 8.86
C LEU A 6 -2.98 -15.65 9.84
N GLU A 7 -1.74 -15.31 9.47
CA GLU A 7 -0.55 -15.59 10.29
C GLU A 7 -0.35 -14.60 11.44
N THR A 8 -0.77 -13.34 11.26
CA THR A 8 -0.43 -12.23 12.16
C THR A 8 -1.62 -11.66 12.93
N ARG A 9 -2.85 -12.07 12.59
CA ARG A 9 -4.12 -11.49 13.07
C ARG A 9 -4.33 -10.01 12.70
N GLY A 10 -3.52 -9.45 11.79
CA GLY A 10 -3.73 -8.10 11.28
C GLY A 10 -5.02 -7.99 10.46
N LYS A 11 -5.79 -6.92 10.63
CA LYS A 11 -7.01 -6.66 9.86
C LYS A 11 -6.64 -6.20 8.45
N VAL A 12 -7.11 -6.91 7.42
CA VAL A 12 -6.99 -6.48 6.02
C VAL A 12 -8.24 -5.73 5.61
N GLN A 13 -8.06 -4.53 5.05
CA GLN A 13 -9.10 -3.77 4.37
C GLN A 13 -8.68 -3.59 2.92
N TYR A 14 -9.59 -3.89 2.00
CA TYR A 14 -9.40 -3.67 0.56
C TYR A 14 -10.41 -2.61 0.13
N LEU A 15 -9.93 -1.62 -0.60
CA LEU A 15 -10.76 -0.57 -1.15
C LEU A 15 -10.37 -0.38 -2.61
N GLU A 16 -11.28 -0.75 -3.50
CA GLU A 16 -11.12 -0.55 -4.93
C GLU A 16 -11.40 0.91 -5.28
N VAL A 17 -10.58 1.49 -6.15
CA VAL A 17 -10.85 2.82 -6.69
C VAL A 17 -11.86 2.67 -7.81
N ASP A 18 -13.14 2.81 -7.48
CA ASP A 18 -14.22 2.82 -8.46
C ASP A 18 -14.19 4.11 -9.30
N GLY A 19 -14.31 3.99 -10.62
CA GLY A 19 -14.35 5.11 -11.55
C GLY A 19 -13.02 5.43 -12.25
N PRO A 20 -12.85 6.67 -12.78
CA PRO A 20 -11.64 7.05 -13.50
C PRO A 20 -10.35 6.80 -12.69
N GLN A 21 -9.40 6.10 -13.29
CA GLN A 21 -8.12 5.78 -12.66
C GLN A 21 -7.18 7.00 -12.71
N THR A 22 -7.52 8.03 -11.93
CA THR A 22 -6.78 9.30 -11.82
C THR A 22 -6.13 9.44 -10.45
N ARG A 23 -5.07 10.23 -10.37
CA ARG A 23 -4.35 10.49 -9.12
C ARG A 23 -5.26 11.18 -8.10
N GLU A 24 -6.01 12.17 -8.53
CA GLU A 24 -6.90 12.98 -7.70
C GLU A 24 -7.99 12.10 -7.07
N GLN A 25 -8.54 11.18 -7.86
CA GLN A 25 -9.52 10.23 -7.36
C GLN A 25 -8.89 9.26 -6.36
N ALA A 26 -7.77 8.62 -6.71
CA ALA A 26 -7.09 7.69 -5.81
C ALA A 26 -6.68 8.34 -4.47
N ALA A 27 -6.38 9.64 -4.45
CA ALA A 27 -6.08 10.37 -3.20
C ALA A 27 -7.26 10.40 -2.21
N THR A 28 -8.50 10.43 -2.71
CA THR A 28 -9.71 10.41 -1.85
C THR A 28 -9.89 9.05 -1.17
N TYR A 29 -9.64 7.97 -1.92
CA TYR A 29 -9.67 6.60 -1.41
C TYR A 29 -8.54 6.35 -0.41
N LEU A 30 -7.34 6.85 -0.70
CA LEU A 30 -6.20 6.83 0.21
C LEU A 30 -6.53 7.49 1.56
N ALA A 31 -7.13 8.69 1.54
CA ALA A 31 -7.53 9.38 2.77
C ALA A 31 -8.53 8.57 3.60
N THR A 32 -9.44 7.85 2.94
CA THR A 32 -10.39 6.94 3.61
C THR A 32 -9.68 5.78 4.31
N LEU A 33 -8.67 5.18 3.68
CA LEU A 33 -7.88 4.10 4.28
C LEU A 33 -7.06 4.59 5.48
N VAL A 34 -6.43 5.77 5.37
CA VAL A 34 -5.70 6.39 6.48
C VAL A 34 -6.64 6.67 7.65
N ASN A 35 -7.82 7.27 7.40
CA ASN A 35 -8.82 7.55 8.42
C ASN A 35 -9.41 6.28 9.05
N SER A 36 -9.43 5.17 8.30
CA SER A 36 -9.80 3.83 8.77
C SER A 36 -8.71 3.18 9.63
N ARG A 37 -7.64 3.92 9.95
CA ARG A 37 -6.49 3.51 10.78
C ARG A 37 -5.76 2.30 10.20
N CYS A 38 -5.56 2.27 8.88
CA CYS A 38 -4.63 1.34 8.27
C CYS A 38 -3.19 1.77 8.54
N ASP A 39 -2.42 0.94 9.25
CA ASP A 39 -0.99 1.18 9.53
C ASP A 39 -0.09 0.92 8.32
N LEU A 40 -0.54 0.05 7.40
CA LEU A 40 0.10 -0.25 6.13
C LEU A 40 -0.91 -0.19 4.98
N ILE A 41 -0.54 0.51 3.91
CA ILE A 41 -1.36 0.65 2.69
C ILE A 41 -0.55 0.17 1.47
N LEU A 42 -1.15 -0.76 0.72
CA LEU A 42 -0.61 -1.29 -0.54
C LEU A 42 -1.30 -0.59 -1.71
N SER A 43 -0.54 -0.07 -2.67
CA SER A 43 -1.05 0.48 -3.92
C SER A 43 -0.46 -0.23 -5.14
N VAL A 44 -1.26 -0.34 -6.19
CA VAL A 44 -0.88 -0.97 -7.46
C VAL A 44 -1.37 -0.07 -8.59
N GLY A 45 -0.48 0.22 -9.55
CA GLY A 45 -0.79 1.05 -10.73
C GLY A 45 -0.46 2.54 -10.56
N ASP A 46 -0.19 3.22 -11.68
CA ASP A 46 0.41 4.56 -11.71
C ASP A 46 -0.41 5.64 -10.98
N ALA A 47 -1.74 5.61 -11.13
CA ALA A 47 -2.63 6.59 -10.49
C ALA A 47 -2.57 6.51 -8.96
N ALA A 48 -2.74 5.28 -8.43
CA ALA A 48 -2.69 5.02 -6.99
C ALA A 48 -1.29 5.25 -6.43
N ASN A 49 -0.25 4.75 -7.10
CA ASN A 49 1.15 4.97 -6.69
C ASN A 49 1.50 6.46 -6.69
N GLY A 50 1.04 7.21 -7.70
CA GLY A 50 1.21 8.66 -7.78
C GLY A 50 0.54 9.41 -6.63
N ALA A 51 -0.67 9.00 -6.23
CA ALA A 51 -1.37 9.57 -5.09
C ALA A 51 -0.63 9.28 -3.77
N VAL A 52 -0.15 8.05 -3.60
CA VAL A 52 0.65 7.66 -2.43
C VAL A 52 1.95 8.44 -2.35
N VAL A 53 2.71 8.55 -3.44
CA VAL A 53 3.98 9.32 -3.45
C VAL A 53 3.75 10.78 -3.07
N ALA A 54 2.64 11.39 -3.53
CA ALA A 54 2.30 12.77 -3.21
C ALA A 54 1.87 12.96 -1.74
N ALA A 55 1.16 11.99 -1.18
CA ALA A 55 0.59 12.09 0.17
C ALA A 55 1.51 11.55 1.29
N ALA A 56 2.49 10.70 0.96
CA ALA A 56 3.38 10.06 1.92
C ALA A 56 4.06 11.03 2.91
N PRO A 57 4.51 12.25 2.52
CA PRO A 57 5.08 13.21 3.46
C PRO A 57 4.10 13.73 4.52
N THR A 58 2.79 13.70 4.23
CA THR A 58 1.73 14.11 5.17
C THR A 58 1.37 13.00 6.15
N TYR A 59 1.48 11.74 5.73
CA TYR A 59 1.08 10.56 6.49
C TYR A 59 2.29 9.77 7.01
N THR A 60 3.13 10.42 7.81
CA THR A 60 4.41 9.84 8.27
C THR A 60 4.25 8.65 9.22
N ASN A 61 3.07 8.48 9.81
CA ASN A 61 2.73 7.35 10.68
C ASN A 61 2.21 6.13 9.93
N VAL A 62 2.02 6.21 8.61
CA VAL A 62 1.51 5.14 7.76
C VAL A 62 2.63 4.61 6.89
N ARG A 63 2.76 3.29 6.80
CA ARG A 63 3.70 2.62 5.89
C ARG A 63 3.03 2.40 4.53
N PHE A 64 3.74 2.69 3.46
CA PHE A 64 3.25 2.52 2.10
C PHE A 64 4.07 1.47 1.35
N VAL A 65 3.38 0.60 0.61
CA VAL A 65 3.98 -0.37 -0.30
C VAL A 65 3.41 -0.15 -1.70
N LEU A 66 4.28 0.14 -2.66
CA LEU A 66 3.91 0.39 -4.06
C LEU A 66 4.36 -0.80 -4.87
N VAL A 67 3.47 -1.39 -5.67
CA VAL A 67 3.83 -2.41 -6.65
C VAL A 67 4.01 -1.75 -8.02
N GLY A 68 5.13 -2.05 -8.67
CA GLY A 68 5.52 -1.48 -9.96
C GLY A 68 6.33 -0.19 -9.81
N THR A 69 5.80 0.92 -10.30
CA THR A 69 6.49 2.21 -10.41
C THR A 69 6.26 3.09 -9.19
N GLY A 70 7.26 3.87 -8.79
CA GLY A 70 7.10 4.79 -7.66
C GLY A 70 8.40 5.45 -7.21
N ALA A 71 8.33 6.19 -6.12
CA ALA A 71 9.49 6.82 -5.48
C ALA A 71 9.62 6.32 -4.04
N ARG A 72 10.77 5.71 -3.71
CA ARG A 72 11.11 5.27 -2.36
C ARG A 72 11.29 6.48 -1.43
N ARG A 73 10.87 6.35 -0.17
CA ARG A 73 10.98 7.33 0.93
C ARG A 73 11.01 6.57 2.26
N ASP A 74 11.24 7.28 3.37
CA ASP A 74 11.33 6.68 4.71
C ASP A 74 10.12 5.81 5.09
N ASN A 75 8.91 6.22 4.69
CA ASN A 75 7.68 5.45 4.89
C ASN A 75 7.13 4.80 3.60
N VAL A 76 7.93 4.69 2.54
CA VAL A 76 7.49 4.18 1.22
C VAL A 76 8.46 3.13 0.68
N SER A 77 7.98 1.89 0.59
CA SER A 77 8.66 0.77 -0.08
C SER A 77 8.11 0.56 -1.49
N VAL A 78 9.00 0.22 -2.43
CA VAL A 78 8.63 -0.08 -3.84
C VAL A 78 9.06 -1.50 -4.17
N VAL A 79 8.09 -2.31 -4.61
CA VAL A 79 8.20 -3.69 -5.10
C VAL A 79 8.26 -3.62 -6.63
N GLU A 80 9.46 -3.80 -7.18
CA GLU A 80 9.76 -3.65 -8.63
C GLU A 80 9.68 -4.99 -9.38
N GLU A 81 9.47 -6.08 -8.64
CA GLU A 81 9.27 -7.42 -9.15
C GLU A 81 8.10 -7.47 -10.13
N GLN A 82 8.28 -8.24 -11.21
CA GLN A 82 7.28 -8.38 -12.27
C GLN A 82 6.57 -9.74 -12.24
N GLU A 83 7.23 -10.75 -11.65
CA GLU A 83 6.67 -12.08 -11.53
C GLU A 83 5.65 -12.13 -10.38
N PRO A 84 4.39 -12.58 -10.61
CA PRO A 84 3.35 -12.57 -9.58
C PRO A 84 3.76 -13.27 -8.29
N ALA A 85 4.44 -14.42 -8.38
CA ALA A 85 4.90 -15.16 -7.19
C ALA A 85 6.01 -14.44 -6.43
N ALA A 86 6.84 -13.64 -7.11
CA ALA A 86 7.85 -12.80 -6.46
C ALA A 86 7.18 -11.60 -5.76
N ILE A 87 6.24 -10.93 -6.43
CA ILE A 87 5.46 -9.82 -5.86
C ILE A 87 4.75 -10.28 -4.58
N SER A 88 4.03 -11.41 -4.64
CA SER A 88 3.31 -11.94 -3.48
C SER A 88 4.24 -12.20 -2.29
N ARG A 89 5.38 -12.84 -2.52
CA ARG A 89 6.37 -13.13 -1.45
C ARG A 89 6.94 -11.85 -0.83
N THR A 90 7.32 -10.88 -1.64
CA THR A 90 7.87 -9.61 -1.15
C THR A 90 6.82 -8.82 -0.37
N VAL A 91 5.59 -8.72 -0.88
CA VAL A 91 4.49 -8.06 -0.17
C VAL A 91 4.16 -8.76 1.14
N GLU A 92 4.12 -10.10 1.17
CA GLU A 92 3.88 -10.87 2.39
C GLU A 92 4.96 -10.61 3.44
N ALA A 93 6.24 -10.55 3.05
CA ALA A 93 7.33 -10.24 3.95
C ALA A 93 7.19 -8.83 4.57
N LEU A 94 6.87 -7.82 3.75
CA LEU A 94 6.68 -6.43 4.20
C LEU A 94 5.50 -6.30 5.18
N VAL A 95 4.40 -7.00 4.89
CA VAL A 95 3.22 -7.00 5.76
C VAL A 95 3.51 -7.73 7.07
N ALA A 96 4.19 -8.87 7.02
CA ALA A 96 4.58 -9.61 8.21
C ALA A 96 5.54 -8.81 9.10
N GLU A 97 6.46 -8.02 8.52
CA GLU A 97 7.32 -7.12 9.27
C GLU A 97 6.51 -6.01 9.95
N ALA A 98 5.58 -5.38 9.24
CA ALA A 98 4.75 -4.32 9.78
C ALA A 98 3.87 -4.76 10.95
N LEU A 99 3.46 -6.04 10.98
CA LEU A 99 2.57 -6.61 12.00
C LEU A 99 3.30 -7.27 13.18
N LYS A 100 4.64 -7.35 13.14
CA LYS A 100 5.47 -7.87 14.24
C LYS A 100 5.96 -6.77 15.20
N GLY A 101 5.69 -5.50 14.90
CA GLY A 101 5.92 -4.36 15.80
C GLY A 101 4.92 -4.32 16.95
#